data_AF-A0A2K1IYC1-F1
#
_entry.id   AF-A0A2K1IYC1-F1
#
_cell.length_a   1.000
_cell.length_b   1.000
_cell.length_c   1.000
_cell.angle_alpha   90.00
_cell.angle_beta   90.00
_cell.angle_gamma   90.00
#
_symmetry.space_group_name_H-M   'P 1'
#
loop_
_entity.id
_entity.type
_entity.pdbx_description
1 polymer ?
#
loop_
_entity_poly.entity_id
_entity_poly.type
_entity_poly.pdbx_seq_one_letter_code
_entity_poly.pdbx_strand_id
1 'polypeptide(L)'
;MSTRTTLESASVLRVAKDLAENNKSSRVLAVASEVTAVTYRAPSENHLDGLVGSALFGDDADVHVVGSDPKPEVEKPLFEVHWAGETILPESGGAIDGHLTEAGLIFHLMKDEPVEAKLQLTKDKMQGNRDILFEFGNTSSALMLFVLDQIRRRSVEMRVSTMGEGSKFGFLIGFGPGVVLDVLVLRVAANSA
;
A
#
# COMPACT_ATOMS: atom_id res chain seq x y z
N MET A 1 9.75 22.65 7.62
CA MET A 1 8.39 22.15 7.92
C MET A 1 8.39 20.70 7.47
N SER A 2 8.51 19.75 8.39
CA SER A 2 8.57 18.31 8.06
C SER A 2 7.16 17.83 7.76
N THR A 3 6.91 17.47 6.50
CA THR A 3 5.66 16.86 6.04
C THR A 3 5.56 15.45 6.61
N ARG A 4 4.44 15.16 7.27
CA ARG A 4 4.11 13.84 7.82
C ARG A 4 3.37 13.07 6.73
N THR A 5 4.02 12.14 6.06
CA THR A 5 3.42 11.38 4.96
C THR A 5 3.69 9.89 5.16
N THR A 6 2.64 9.07 5.20
CA THR A 6 2.71 7.62 4.98
C THR A 6 2.74 7.31 3.48
N LEU A 7 2.97 6.04 3.11
CA LEU A 7 2.63 5.56 1.77
C LEU A 7 1.16 5.86 1.48
N GLU A 8 0.92 6.68 0.46
CA GLU A 8 -0.29 7.47 0.28
C GLU A 8 -1.57 6.62 0.16
N SER A 9 -1.49 5.37 -0.34
CA SER A 9 -2.68 4.56 -0.63
C SER A 9 -3.46 4.07 0.58
N ALA A 10 -2.80 3.78 1.71
CA ALA A 10 -3.52 3.35 2.92
C ALA A 10 -4.27 4.54 3.53
N SER A 11 -3.64 5.71 3.54
CA SER A 11 -4.29 6.97 3.93
C SER A 11 -5.42 7.37 2.98
N VAL A 12 -5.26 7.19 1.66
CA VAL A 12 -6.34 7.40 0.68
C VAL A 12 -7.54 6.51 1.00
N LEU A 13 -7.34 5.23 1.28
CA LEU A 13 -8.44 4.31 1.65
C LEU A 13 -9.06 4.66 3.00
N ARG A 14 -8.27 5.12 3.99
CA ARG A 14 -8.77 5.58 5.29
C ARG A 14 -9.69 6.80 5.14
N VAL A 15 -9.28 7.79 4.35
CA VAL A 15 -10.11 8.96 4.04
C VAL A 15 -11.34 8.56 3.22
N ALA A 16 -11.18 7.70 2.22
CA ALA A 16 -12.28 7.23 1.38
C ALA A 16 -13.33 6.46 2.18
N LYS A 17 -12.91 5.69 3.20
CA LYS A 17 -13.82 5.03 4.15
C LYS A 17 -14.72 6.05 4.85
N ASP A 18 -14.15 7.06 5.49
CA ASP A 18 -14.94 8.06 6.23
C ASP A 18 -15.88 8.83 5.31
N LEU A 19 -15.41 9.21 4.12
CA LEU A 19 -16.24 9.88 3.11
C LEU A 19 -17.38 8.98 2.64
N ALA A 20 -17.11 7.70 2.37
CA ALA A 20 -18.10 6.75 1.87
C ALA A 20 -19.16 6.39 2.92
N GLU A 21 -18.76 6.18 4.17
CA GLU A 21 -19.66 5.76 5.26
C GLU A 21 -20.51 6.91 5.79
N ASN A 22 -19.96 8.12 5.83
CA ASN A 22 -20.65 9.27 6.41
C ASN A 22 -21.53 10.04 5.40
N ASN A 23 -21.49 9.67 4.11
CA ASN A 23 -22.30 10.30 3.07
C ASN A 23 -23.12 9.25 2.31
N LYS A 24 -24.43 9.22 2.57
CA LYS A 24 -25.35 8.23 1.99
C LYS A 24 -25.26 8.19 0.47
N SER A 25 -25.11 6.98 -0.09
CA SER A 25 -25.03 6.72 -1.53
C SER A 25 -23.82 7.33 -2.25
N SER A 26 -22.84 7.85 -1.50
CA SER A 26 -21.60 8.34 -2.10
C SER A 26 -20.77 7.21 -2.68
N ARG A 27 -20.03 7.52 -3.74
CA ARG A 27 -19.02 6.67 -4.36
C ARG A 27 -17.77 7.53 -4.53
N VAL A 28 -16.71 7.18 -3.83
CA VAL A 28 -15.46 7.91 -3.78
C VAL A 28 -14.50 7.26 -4.78
N LEU A 29 -13.97 8.06 -5.71
CA LEU A 29 -12.88 7.63 -6.57
C LEU A 29 -11.56 7.88 -5.84
N ALA A 30 -10.97 6.83 -5.31
CA ALA A 30 -9.66 6.83 -4.68
C ALA A 30 -8.59 6.59 -5.75
N VAL A 31 -7.65 7.52 -5.91
CA VAL A 31 -6.58 7.44 -6.90
C VAL A 31 -5.23 7.65 -6.21
N ALA A 32 -4.28 6.79 -6.53
CA ALA A 32 -2.86 6.98 -6.19
C ALA A 32 -2.06 6.92 -7.49
N SER A 33 -1.16 7.88 -7.69
CA SER A 33 -0.30 7.91 -8.87
C SER A 33 1.07 8.43 -8.51
N GLU A 34 2.08 7.69 -8.93
CA GLU A 34 3.47 7.88 -8.55
C GLU A 34 4.30 7.96 -9.82
N VAL A 35 5.16 8.97 -9.89
CA VAL A 35 6.06 9.19 -11.04
C VAL A 35 7.45 9.51 -10.51
N THR A 36 8.43 8.73 -10.93
CA THR A 36 9.84 8.77 -10.50
C THR A 36 10.61 9.95 -11.08
N ALA A 37 9.99 10.77 -11.93
CA ALA A 37 10.62 11.97 -12.52
C ALA A 37 11.19 12.92 -11.45
N VAL A 38 10.61 12.95 -10.25
CA VAL A 38 11.09 13.79 -9.14
C VAL A 38 12.20 13.16 -8.31
N THR A 39 12.42 11.84 -8.40
CA THR A 39 13.43 11.10 -7.62
C THR A 39 14.65 10.70 -8.45
N TYR A 40 14.48 10.57 -9.77
CA TYR A 40 15.51 10.13 -10.69
C TYR A 40 16.78 10.97 -10.60
N ARG A 41 17.92 10.31 -10.39
CA ARG A 41 19.24 10.94 -10.24
C ARG A 41 20.37 10.00 -10.64
N ALA A 42 21.51 10.60 -10.97
CA ALA A 42 22.75 9.86 -11.20
C ALA A 42 23.23 9.16 -9.90
N PRO A 43 23.86 7.98 -10.01
CA PRO A 43 24.42 7.28 -8.85
C PRO A 43 25.61 8.04 -8.25
N SER A 44 25.82 7.89 -6.94
CA SER A 44 26.95 8.48 -6.21
C SER A 44 27.45 7.54 -5.11
N GLU A 45 28.76 7.34 -5.01
CA GLU A 45 29.39 6.52 -3.96
C GLU A 45 29.15 7.08 -2.55
N ASN A 46 28.89 8.39 -2.45
CA ASN A 46 28.59 9.07 -1.18
C ASN A 46 27.11 8.99 -0.78
N HIS A 47 26.25 8.35 -1.59
CA HIS A 47 24.80 8.28 -1.39
C HIS A 47 24.25 6.92 -1.86
N LEU A 48 24.71 5.85 -1.22
CA LEU A 48 24.33 4.47 -1.55
C LEU A 48 22.83 4.19 -1.32
N ASP A 49 22.21 4.87 -0.36
CA ASP A 49 20.76 4.90 -0.12
C ASP A 49 19.99 5.45 -1.33
N GLY A 50 20.52 6.46 -2.02
CA GLY A 50 19.96 6.94 -3.28
C GLY A 50 20.01 5.89 -4.39
N LEU A 51 21.04 5.04 -4.43
CA LEU A 51 21.13 3.93 -5.39
C LEU A 51 20.08 2.85 -5.12
N VAL A 52 19.78 2.57 -3.84
CA VAL A 52 18.67 1.68 -3.44
C VAL A 52 17.34 2.25 -3.94
N GLY A 53 17.10 3.55 -3.75
CA GLY A 53 15.92 4.23 -4.28
C GLY A 53 15.79 4.07 -5.81
N SER A 54 16.86 4.36 -6.56
CA SER A 54 16.87 4.24 -8.03
C SER A 54 16.69 2.81 -8.54
N ALA A 55 17.03 1.79 -7.74
CA ALA A 55 16.84 0.38 -8.11
C ALA A 55 15.45 -0.16 -7.75
N LEU A 56 14.75 0.51 -6.82
CA LEU A 56 13.45 0.07 -6.32
C LEU A 56 12.30 0.85 -6.93
N PHE A 57 12.39 2.17 -7.07
CA PHE A 57 11.23 2.99 -7.43
C PHE A 57 10.84 2.87 -8.91
N GLY A 58 9.53 2.68 -9.15
CA GLY A 58 8.91 2.65 -10.48
C GLY A 58 7.70 3.59 -10.59
N ASP A 59 7.30 3.88 -11.82
CA ASP A 59 6.11 4.70 -12.13
C ASP A 59 4.85 3.84 -12.11
N ASP A 60 3.75 4.35 -11.57
CA ASP A 60 2.50 3.61 -11.49
C ASP A 60 1.28 4.49 -11.21
N ALA A 61 0.09 3.96 -11.47
CA ALA A 61 -1.17 4.56 -11.06
C ALA A 61 -2.24 3.50 -10.83
N ASP A 62 -3.00 3.68 -9.76
CA ASP A 62 -4.12 2.81 -9.43
C ASP A 62 -5.38 3.61 -9.04
N VAL A 63 -6.54 3.01 -9.29
CA VAL A 63 -7.85 3.61 -9.06
C VAL A 63 -8.86 2.62 -8.49
N HIS A 64 -9.52 3.03 -7.41
CA HIS A 64 -10.57 2.27 -6.74
C HIS A 64 -11.84 3.08 -6.56
N VAL A 65 -12.99 2.42 -6.67
CA VAL A 65 -14.29 2.99 -6.29
C VAL A 65 -14.66 2.47 -4.91
N VAL A 66 -14.71 3.37 -3.92
CA VAL A 66 -15.04 3.07 -2.53
C VAL A 66 -16.45 3.57 -2.23
N GLY A 67 -17.27 2.74 -1.57
CA GLY A 67 -18.65 3.08 -1.26
C GLY A 67 -19.22 2.24 -0.13
N SER A 68 -20.23 2.78 0.55
CA SER A 68 -21.09 2.07 1.49
C SER A 68 -22.40 1.65 0.81
N ASP A 69 -23.10 0.67 1.39
CA ASP A 69 -24.38 0.16 0.89
C ASP A 69 -24.36 -0.22 -0.61
N PRO A 70 -23.63 -1.30 -0.97
CA PRO A 70 -23.50 -1.71 -2.36
C PRO A 70 -24.86 -2.12 -2.95
N LYS A 71 -25.10 -1.74 -4.20
CA LYS A 71 -26.30 -2.09 -4.97
C LYS A 71 -26.10 -3.47 -5.63
N PRO A 72 -26.70 -4.57 -5.14
CA PRO A 72 -26.33 -5.92 -5.55
C PRO A 72 -26.57 -6.22 -7.04
N GLU A 73 -27.44 -5.46 -7.69
CA GLU A 73 -27.77 -5.60 -9.11
C GLU A 73 -26.65 -5.10 -10.04
N VAL A 74 -25.80 -4.18 -9.56
CA VAL A 74 -24.80 -3.48 -10.41
C VAL A 74 -23.42 -3.36 -9.77
N GLU A 75 -23.29 -3.61 -8.46
CA GLU A 75 -22.03 -3.48 -7.72
C GLU A 75 -21.69 -4.81 -7.04
N LYS A 76 -20.42 -5.22 -7.19
CA LYS A 76 -19.86 -6.40 -6.53
C LYS A 76 -18.73 -5.99 -5.59
N PRO A 77 -18.95 -6.00 -4.27
CA PRO A 77 -17.89 -5.74 -3.30
C PRO A 77 -16.75 -6.76 -3.44
N LEU A 78 -15.50 -6.27 -3.37
CA LEU A 78 -14.30 -7.11 -3.36
C LEU A 78 -13.73 -7.24 -1.94
N PHE A 79 -13.62 -6.10 -1.27
CA PHE A 79 -13.13 -5.96 0.09
C PHE A 79 -13.97 -4.94 0.84
N GLU A 80 -14.12 -5.13 2.15
CA GLU A 80 -14.80 -4.22 3.07
C GLU A 80 -13.78 -3.68 4.09
N VAL A 81 -13.65 -2.36 4.20
CA VAL A 81 -12.73 -1.74 5.18
C VAL A 81 -13.44 -1.60 6.53
N HIS A 82 -13.17 -2.53 7.46
CA HIS A 82 -13.81 -2.53 8.78
C HIS A 82 -13.18 -1.55 9.76
N TRP A 83 -11.85 -1.41 9.71
CA TRP A 83 -11.11 -0.54 10.60
C TRP A 83 -9.94 0.09 9.84
N ALA A 84 -9.60 1.31 10.20
CA ALA A 84 -8.43 2.02 9.70
C ALA A 84 -7.82 2.82 10.85
N GLY A 85 -6.50 2.81 10.96
CA GLY A 85 -5.77 3.59 11.95
C GLY A 85 -4.32 3.79 11.55
N GLU A 86 -3.68 4.78 12.16
CA GLU A 86 -2.27 5.09 11.95
C GLU A 86 -1.53 5.14 13.29
N THR A 87 -0.24 4.84 13.28
CA THR A 87 0.65 5.04 14.44
C THR A 87 2.07 5.35 13.97
N ILE A 88 2.85 5.98 14.83
CA ILE A 88 4.29 6.21 14.60
C ILE A 88 5.05 5.15 15.40
N LEU A 89 6.00 4.46 14.75
CA LEU A 89 6.83 3.52 15.48
C LEU A 89 7.71 4.27 16.50
N PRO A 90 7.76 3.85 17.78
CA PRO A 90 8.67 4.45 18.75
C PRO A 90 10.12 4.38 18.27
N GLU A 91 10.92 5.42 18.57
CA GLU A 91 12.36 5.47 18.27
C GLU A 91 12.72 5.35 16.78
N SER A 92 11.77 5.61 15.88
CA SER A 92 11.93 5.48 14.43
C SER A 92 12.23 6.78 13.68
N GLY A 93 12.42 7.88 14.42
CA GLY A 93 12.67 9.21 13.86
C GLY A 93 13.90 9.21 12.95
N GLY A 94 13.72 9.65 11.71
CA GLY A 94 14.79 9.72 10.70
C GLY A 94 15.15 8.38 10.04
N ALA A 95 14.43 7.29 10.33
CA ALA A 95 14.69 6.00 9.66
C ALA A 95 14.26 5.98 8.19
N ILE A 96 13.23 6.75 7.85
CA ILE A 96 12.87 7.10 6.46
C ILE A 96 12.68 8.61 6.44
N ASP A 97 13.49 9.31 5.65
CA ASP A 97 13.39 10.75 5.46
C ASP A 97 13.42 11.11 3.97
N GLY A 98 12.69 12.15 3.61
CA GLY A 98 12.49 12.57 2.22
C GLY A 98 12.56 14.09 2.10
N HIS A 99 13.58 14.60 1.41
CA HIS A 99 13.83 16.04 1.30
C HIS A 99 13.65 16.49 -0.15
N LEU A 100 12.65 17.34 -0.40
CA LEU A 100 12.50 18.00 -1.70
C LEU A 100 13.46 19.18 -1.80
N THR A 101 14.34 19.14 -2.80
CA THR A 101 15.40 20.15 -3.01
C THR A 101 15.39 20.64 -4.46
N GLU A 102 16.27 21.58 -4.80
CA GLU A 102 16.53 21.98 -6.18
C GLU A 102 17.04 20.83 -7.06
N ALA A 103 17.60 19.77 -6.45
CA ALA A 103 18.04 18.55 -7.12
C ALA A 103 16.96 17.44 -7.14
N GLY A 104 15.70 17.78 -6.86
CA GLY A 104 14.60 16.82 -6.74
C GLY A 104 14.44 16.25 -5.33
N LEU A 105 13.64 15.18 -5.22
CA LEU A 105 13.32 14.48 -3.97
C LEU A 105 14.43 13.49 -3.60
N ILE A 106 15.13 13.76 -2.49
CA ILE A 106 16.22 12.94 -1.94
C ILE A 106 15.67 12.06 -0.81
N PHE A 107 15.91 10.75 -0.87
CA PHE A 107 15.56 9.82 0.20
C PHE A 107 16.78 9.43 1.04
N HIS A 108 16.57 9.33 2.35
CA HIS A 108 17.52 8.79 3.31
C HIS A 108 16.89 7.63 4.07
N LEU A 109 17.57 6.49 4.08
CA LEU A 109 17.11 5.25 4.71
C LEU A 109 18.10 4.82 5.79
N MET A 110 17.61 4.56 7.01
CA MET A 110 18.34 3.86 8.05
C MET A 110 17.80 2.44 8.24
N LYS A 111 18.66 1.56 8.77
CA LYS A 111 18.49 0.11 8.73
C LYS A 111 17.33 -0.38 9.63
N ASP A 112 16.45 -1.22 9.09
CA ASP A 112 15.34 -1.86 9.80
C ASP A 112 15.37 -3.41 9.73
N GLU A 113 14.69 -4.06 10.68
CA GLU A 113 14.51 -5.54 10.75
C GLU A 113 13.34 -6.04 9.88
N PRO A 114 13.39 -7.25 9.29
CA PRO A 114 12.32 -7.78 8.44
C PRO A 114 11.04 -8.20 9.21
N VAL A 115 9.88 -7.70 8.77
CA VAL A 115 8.55 -7.99 9.36
C VAL A 115 8.19 -9.48 9.35
N GLU A 116 8.51 -10.20 8.28
CA GLU A 116 8.21 -11.65 8.12
C GLU A 116 8.82 -12.49 9.24
N ALA A 117 10.08 -12.20 9.59
CA ALA A 117 10.80 -12.90 10.66
C ALA A 117 10.20 -12.58 12.04
N LYS A 118 9.79 -11.32 12.26
CA LYS A 118 9.23 -10.88 13.54
C LYS A 118 7.86 -11.48 13.84
N LEU A 119 7.01 -11.58 12.81
CA LEU A 119 5.65 -12.09 12.91
C LEU A 119 5.54 -13.61 12.68
N GLN A 120 6.66 -14.28 12.37
CA GLN A 120 6.72 -15.72 12.08
C GLN A 120 5.71 -16.13 11.00
N LEU A 121 5.56 -15.29 9.97
CA LEU A 121 4.64 -15.57 8.87
C LEU A 121 5.14 -16.76 8.05
N THR A 122 4.21 -17.56 7.55
CA THR A 122 4.55 -18.59 6.57
C THR A 122 4.92 -17.94 5.23
N LYS A 123 5.86 -18.54 4.49
CA LYS A 123 6.46 -17.92 3.29
C LYS A 123 5.44 -17.51 2.23
N ASP A 124 4.33 -18.24 2.14
CA ASP A 124 3.20 -18.02 1.24
C ASP A 124 2.48 -16.70 1.51
N LYS A 125 2.44 -16.21 2.76
CA LYS A 125 1.71 -14.98 3.13
C LYS A 125 2.26 -13.72 2.49
N MET A 126 3.53 -13.72 2.11
CA MET A 126 4.18 -12.58 1.46
C MET A 126 4.35 -12.81 -0.06
N GLN A 127 3.82 -13.90 -0.62
CA GLN A 127 4.07 -14.24 -2.02
C GLN A 127 3.48 -13.20 -2.97
N GLY A 128 2.23 -12.76 -2.76
CA GLY A 128 1.62 -11.69 -3.57
C GLY A 128 2.41 -10.37 -3.54
N ASN A 129 2.94 -10.01 -2.37
CA ASN A 129 3.83 -8.84 -2.21
C ASN A 129 5.14 -9.00 -2.99
N ARG A 130 5.74 -10.20 -2.96
CA ARG A 130 6.99 -10.51 -3.67
C ARG A 130 6.80 -10.56 -5.18
N ASP A 131 5.69 -11.12 -5.65
CA ASP A 131 5.35 -11.18 -7.07
C ASP A 131 5.22 -9.76 -7.64
N ILE A 132 4.46 -8.89 -6.96
CA ILE A 132 4.31 -7.49 -7.35
C ILE A 132 5.64 -6.74 -7.31
N LEU A 133 6.42 -6.88 -6.23
CA LEU A 133 7.72 -6.21 -6.13
C LEU A 133 8.69 -6.67 -7.23
N PHE A 134 8.63 -7.95 -7.63
CA PHE A 134 9.46 -8.49 -8.70
C PHE A 134 9.02 -7.99 -10.08
N GLU A 135 7.71 -7.87 -10.32
CA GLU A 135 7.15 -7.50 -11.62
C GLU A 135 7.14 -5.98 -11.87
N PHE A 136 6.84 -5.18 -10.83
CA PHE A 136 6.61 -3.74 -10.95
C PHE A 136 7.63 -2.88 -10.19
N GLY A 137 8.50 -3.48 -9.38
CA GLY A 137 9.35 -2.74 -8.44
C GLY A 137 8.53 -2.18 -7.26
N ASN A 138 9.13 -1.25 -6.52
CA ASN A 138 8.48 -0.49 -5.46
C ASN A 138 7.81 0.75 -6.05
N THR A 139 6.55 0.64 -6.46
CA THR A 139 5.78 1.78 -7.01
C THR A 139 5.24 2.73 -5.95
N SER A 140 5.92 2.82 -4.79
CA SER A 140 5.53 3.65 -3.66
C SER A 140 4.07 3.37 -3.28
N SER A 141 3.20 4.38 -3.30
CA SER A 141 1.84 4.26 -2.79
C SER A 141 1.00 3.27 -3.59
N ALA A 142 1.13 3.22 -4.92
CA ALA A 142 0.28 2.40 -5.78
C ALA A 142 0.39 0.88 -5.49
N LEU A 143 1.55 0.43 -4.98
CA LEU A 143 1.87 -0.97 -4.73
C LEU A 143 0.82 -1.72 -3.91
N MET A 144 0.28 -1.07 -2.87
CA MET A 144 -0.70 -1.70 -1.96
C MET A 144 -1.99 -2.10 -2.68
N LEU A 145 -2.39 -1.32 -3.68
CA LEU A 145 -3.63 -1.55 -4.40
C LEU A 145 -3.44 -2.61 -5.50
N PHE A 146 -2.27 -2.62 -6.16
CA PHE A 146 -1.86 -3.71 -7.04
C PHE A 146 -1.80 -5.07 -6.32
N VAL A 147 -1.30 -5.08 -5.08
CA VAL A 147 -1.29 -6.29 -4.24
C VAL A 147 -2.70 -6.81 -4.00
N LEU A 148 -3.68 -5.95 -3.72
CA LEU A 148 -5.08 -6.38 -3.55
C LEU A 148 -5.66 -6.98 -4.84
N ASP A 149 -5.34 -6.40 -6.00
CA ASP A 149 -5.77 -6.96 -7.29
C ASP A 149 -5.11 -8.32 -7.58
N GLN A 150 -3.82 -8.48 -7.30
CA GLN A 150 -3.13 -9.77 -7.47
C GLN A 150 -3.66 -10.84 -6.52
N ILE A 151 -3.86 -10.51 -5.24
CA ILE A 151 -4.46 -11.41 -4.24
C ILE A 151 -5.84 -11.89 -4.74
N ARG A 152 -6.65 -10.97 -5.29
CA ARG A 152 -7.94 -11.30 -5.89
C ARG A 152 -7.79 -12.26 -7.07
N ARG A 153 -6.89 -11.98 -8.02
CA ARG A 153 -6.66 -12.84 -9.21
C ARG A 153 -6.19 -14.24 -8.82
N ARG A 154 -5.19 -14.32 -7.94
CA ARG A 154 -4.67 -15.59 -7.39
C ARG A 154 -5.76 -16.38 -6.67
N SER A 155 -6.65 -15.70 -5.93
CA SER A 155 -7.77 -16.36 -5.24
C SER A 155 -8.73 -17.05 -6.21
N VAL A 156 -9.00 -16.42 -7.36
CA VAL A 156 -9.81 -17.00 -8.45
C VAL A 156 -9.09 -18.20 -9.06
N GLU A 157 -7.81 -18.06 -9.39
CA GLU A 157 -7.00 -19.14 -9.99
C GLU A 157 -6.88 -20.37 -9.08
N MET A 158 -6.65 -20.14 -7.78
CA MET A 158 -6.55 -21.20 -6.77
C MET A 158 -7.91 -21.81 -6.39
N ARG A 159 -9.03 -21.24 -6.85
CA ARG A 159 -10.41 -21.68 -6.52
C ARG A 159 -10.67 -21.78 -5.01
N VAL A 160 -10.11 -20.85 -4.25
CA VAL A 160 -10.31 -20.76 -2.81
C VAL A 160 -11.58 -19.97 -2.48
N SER A 161 -12.10 -20.15 -1.27
CA SER A 161 -13.45 -19.70 -0.87
C SER A 161 -13.64 -18.19 -0.70
N THR A 162 -12.57 -17.40 -0.67
CA THR A 162 -12.61 -15.93 -0.50
C THR A 162 -11.67 -15.26 -1.49
N MET A 163 -11.91 -13.98 -1.80
CA MET A 163 -11.01 -13.13 -2.62
C MET A 163 -9.68 -12.77 -1.91
N GLY A 164 -9.35 -13.44 -0.81
CA GLY A 164 -8.23 -13.15 0.08
C GLY A 164 -7.43 -14.40 0.40
N GLU A 165 -7.20 -15.21 -0.64
CA GLU A 165 -6.47 -16.48 -0.58
C GLU A 165 -7.07 -17.44 0.48
N GLY A 166 -8.41 -17.51 0.55
CA GLY A 166 -9.15 -18.35 1.50
C GLY A 166 -9.28 -17.75 2.92
N SER A 167 -8.64 -16.61 3.19
CA SER A 167 -8.78 -15.89 4.47
C SER A 167 -10.01 -14.99 4.46
N LYS A 168 -10.75 -14.93 5.58
CA LYS A 168 -11.93 -14.05 5.73
C LYS A 168 -11.55 -12.60 6.06
N PHE A 169 -10.38 -12.41 6.66
CA PHE A 169 -9.83 -11.13 7.05
C PHE A 169 -8.40 -10.99 6.56
N GLY A 170 -7.99 -9.76 6.30
CA GLY A 170 -6.63 -9.39 5.94
C GLY A 170 -6.24 -8.04 6.53
N PHE A 171 -4.95 -7.78 6.57
CA PHE A 171 -4.40 -6.48 6.95
C PHE A 171 -3.73 -5.86 5.72
N LEU A 172 -4.04 -4.59 5.44
CA LEU A 172 -3.27 -3.77 4.53
C LEU A 172 -2.42 -2.83 5.37
N ILE A 173 -1.10 -2.84 5.14
CA ILE A 173 -0.14 -2.12 5.98
C ILE A 173 0.76 -1.28 5.09
N GLY A 174 0.76 0.04 5.30
CA GLY A 174 1.64 0.99 4.63
C GLY A 174 2.69 1.56 5.59
N PHE A 175 3.91 1.75 5.10
CA PHE A 175 5.03 2.33 5.86
C PHE A 175 5.55 3.58 5.14
N GLY A 176 5.69 4.73 5.81
CA GLY A 176 6.26 5.94 5.17
C GLY A 176 7.16 6.77 6.10
N PRO A 177 7.67 7.93 5.61
CA PRO A 177 8.54 8.85 6.36
C PRO A 177 8.11 9.13 7.81
N GLY A 178 9.10 9.19 8.71
CA GLY A 178 8.87 9.20 10.17
C GLY A 178 8.44 7.84 10.74
N VAL A 179 8.58 6.78 9.93
CA VAL A 179 8.06 5.41 10.12
C VAL A 179 6.65 5.43 10.70
N VAL A 180 5.79 6.08 9.94
CA VAL A 180 4.36 6.04 10.18
C VAL A 180 3.83 4.74 9.55
N LEU A 181 3.07 4.01 10.35
CA LEU A 181 2.40 2.78 10.01
C LEU A 181 0.90 3.10 9.83
N ASP A 182 0.39 3.00 8.61
CA ASP A 182 -1.04 2.94 8.35
C ASP A 182 -1.47 1.47 8.33
N VAL A 183 -2.56 1.14 9.02
CA VAL A 183 -3.11 -0.22 9.08
C VAL A 183 -4.60 -0.19 8.78
N LEU A 184 -5.03 -0.99 7.82
CA LEU A 184 -6.44 -1.25 7.53
C LEU A 184 -6.77 -2.71 7.79
N VAL A 185 -7.90 -2.96 8.45
CA VAL A 185 -8.49 -4.29 8.58
C VAL A 185 -9.54 -4.46 7.49
N LEU A 186 -9.29 -5.44 6.62
CA LEU A 186 -10.17 -5.79 5.52
C LEU A 186 -10.96 -7.05 5.88
N ARG A 187 -12.27 -7.03 5.64
CA ARG A 187 -13.06 -8.24 5.48
C ARG A 187 -13.16 -8.54 4.00
N VAL A 188 -12.95 -9.81 3.66
CA VAL A 188 -12.81 -10.22 2.27
C VAL A 188 -14.10 -10.86 1.77
N ALA A 189 -14.55 -10.47 0.57
CA ALA A 189 -15.74 -11.04 -0.04
C ALA A 189 -15.55 -12.54 -0.35
N ALA A 190 -16.66 -13.27 -0.36
CA ALA A 190 -16.67 -14.65 -0.82
C ALA A 190 -16.24 -14.73 -2.29
N ASN A 191 -15.44 -15.75 -2.62
CA ASN A 191 -15.12 -16.02 -4.00
C ASN A 191 -16.30 -16.74 -4.65
N SER A 192 -16.94 -16.06 -5.59
CA SER A 192 -18.13 -16.54 -6.30
C SER A 192 -17.84 -16.85 -7.78
N ALA A 193 -16.55 -16.98 -8.13
CA ALA A 193 -16.08 -17.34 -9.46
C ALA A 193 -15.98 -18.87 -9.63
#